data_AF-A0A7S1WS07-F1
#
_entry.id   AF-A0A7S1WS07-F1
#
_cell.length_a   1.000
_cell.length_b   1.000
_cell.length_c   1.000
_cell.angle_alpha   90.00
_cell.angle_beta   90.00
_cell.angle_gamma   90.00
#
_symmetry.space_group_name_H-M   'P 1'
#
loop_
_entity.id
_entity.type
_entity.pdbx_description
1 polymer ?
#
loop_
_entity_poly.entity_id
_entity_poly.type
_entity_poly.pdbx_seq_one_letter_code
_entity_poly.pdbx_strand_id
1 'polypeptide(L)'
;MKGLVSQMGLPEALAADVWRTRLSLDLSRCAAMADTAELARGLAGLRSLAKLSLFLGSCRKLESIDAVSDSISRLSSLEELDLHLGCCDQLRRVDRLGVGIGKLQSLKRVSIHLEGCSALTDFSELRRGLSQLSGL
;
A
#
# COMPACT_ATOMS: atom_id res chain seq x y z
N MET A 1 -7.99 -18.94 1.77
CA MET A 1 -6.87 -18.60 0.84
C MET A 1 -5.83 -17.76 1.58
N LYS A 2 -5.12 -18.34 2.55
CA LYS A 2 -3.86 -17.75 3.02
C LYS A 2 -2.85 -17.89 1.87
N GLY A 3 -2.09 -16.84 1.58
CA GLY A 3 -0.89 -16.96 0.76
C GLY A 3 -1.07 -16.94 -0.76
N LEU A 4 -2.09 -16.29 -1.34
CA LEU A 4 -2.16 -16.10 -2.81
C LEU A 4 -0.89 -15.40 -3.34
N VAL A 5 -0.43 -14.38 -2.59
CA VAL A 5 0.83 -13.66 -2.84
C VAL A 5 2.04 -14.60 -2.84
N SER A 6 2.11 -15.52 -1.87
CA SER A 6 3.20 -16.50 -1.75
C SER A 6 3.08 -17.64 -2.77
N GLN A 7 1.87 -18.08 -3.11
CA GLN A 7 1.61 -19.09 -4.15
C GLN A 7 2.02 -18.60 -5.54
N MET A 8 1.89 -17.30 -5.78
CA MET A 8 2.36 -16.66 -7.01
C MET A 8 3.87 -16.43 -7.01
N GLY A 9 4.58 -16.71 -5.92
CA GLY A 9 6.00 -16.37 -5.77
C GLY A 9 6.26 -14.88 -5.93
N LEU A 10 5.29 -14.03 -5.58
CA LEU A 10 5.37 -12.59 -5.85
C LEU A 10 6.56 -11.95 -5.11
N PRO A 11 6.86 -12.26 -3.83
CA PRO A 11 8.02 -11.71 -3.16
C PRO A 11 9.33 -12.04 -3.90
N GLU A 12 9.49 -13.28 -4.36
CA GLU A 12 10.66 -13.75 -5.09
C GLU A 12 10.76 -13.09 -6.46
N ALA A 13 9.64 -12.97 -7.18
CA ALA A 13 9.58 -12.30 -8.48
C ALA A 13 9.96 -10.82 -8.39
N LEU A 14 9.46 -10.11 -7.37
CA LEU A 14 9.82 -8.70 -7.14
C LEU A 14 11.27 -8.55 -6.65
N ALA A 15 11.76 -9.49 -5.84
CA ALA A 15 13.17 -9.51 -5.42
C ALA A 15 14.14 -9.74 -6.59
N ALA A 16 13.69 -10.40 -7.66
CA ALA A 16 14.45 -10.57 -8.88
C ALA A 16 14.35 -9.37 -9.86
N ASP A 17 13.41 -8.44 -9.64
CA ASP A 17 13.10 -7.30 -10.53
C ASP A 17 13.21 -5.95 -9.78
N VAL A 18 14.26 -5.81 -8.96
CA VAL A 18 14.45 -4.64 -8.07
C VAL A 18 14.71 -3.33 -8.79
N TRP A 19 15.12 -3.39 -10.07
CA TRP A 19 15.35 -2.21 -10.92
C TRP A 19 14.07 -1.63 -11.51
N ARG A 20 12.92 -2.31 -11.34
CA ARG A 20 11.63 -1.85 -11.86
C ARG A 20 11.29 -0.48 -11.31
N THR A 21 10.85 0.41 -12.20
CA THR A 21 10.43 1.78 -11.85
C THR A 21 8.92 1.93 -11.74
N ARG A 22 8.14 0.95 -12.21
CA ARG A 22 6.67 0.98 -12.21
C ARG A 22 6.08 -0.37 -11.88
N LEU A 23 5.21 -0.41 -10.88
CA LEU A 23 4.53 -1.61 -10.45
C LEU A 23 3.04 -1.33 -10.30
N SER A 24 2.22 -2.17 -10.93
CA SER A 24 0.78 -2.22 -10.73
C SER A 24 0.42 -3.64 -10.34
N LEU A 25 -0.25 -3.81 -9.19
CA LEU A 25 -0.70 -5.10 -8.69
C LEU A 25 -2.17 -5.01 -8.31
N ASP A 26 -2.98 -5.86 -8.95
CA ASP A 26 -4.37 -6.04 -8.57
C ASP A 26 -4.53 -7.31 -7.75
N LEU A 27 -4.83 -7.11 -6.47
CA LEU A 27 -5.12 -8.13 -5.47
C LEU A 27 -6.53 -7.90 -4.90
N SER A 28 -7.38 -7.18 -5.63
CA SER A 28 -8.76 -6.92 -5.23
C SER A 28 -9.53 -8.23 -5.08
N ARG A 29 -10.52 -8.23 -4.20
CA ARG A 29 -11.40 -9.38 -3.92
C ARG A 29 -10.66 -10.60 -3.36
N CYS A 30 -9.44 -10.43 -2.85
CA CYS A 30 -8.74 -11.45 -2.06
C CYS A 30 -9.40 -11.61 -0.68
N ALA A 31 -10.59 -12.23 -0.64
CA ALA A 31 -11.46 -12.30 0.55
C ALA A 31 -10.86 -13.02 1.77
N ALA A 32 -9.73 -13.71 1.62
CA ALA A 32 -9.01 -14.36 2.72
C ALA A 32 -7.71 -13.65 3.14
N MET A 33 -7.37 -12.53 2.51
CA MET A 33 -6.25 -11.69 2.90
C MET A 33 -6.60 -10.99 4.21
N ALA A 34 -5.87 -11.28 5.28
CA ALA A 34 -6.06 -10.67 6.59
C ALA A 34 -5.05 -9.54 6.86
N ASP A 35 -3.86 -9.64 6.27
CA ASP A 35 -2.76 -8.68 6.38
C ASP A 35 -2.03 -8.54 5.04
N THR A 36 -1.04 -7.66 5.00
CA THR A 36 -0.22 -7.35 3.82
C THR A 36 1.25 -7.75 3.96
N ALA A 37 1.61 -8.63 4.90
CA ALA A 37 3.00 -8.92 5.24
C ALA A 37 3.79 -9.54 4.08
N GLU A 38 3.19 -10.48 3.34
CA GLU A 38 3.82 -11.09 2.15
C GLU A 38 4.03 -10.07 1.04
N LEU A 39 3.05 -9.19 0.80
CA LEU A 39 3.15 -8.12 -0.20
C LEU A 39 4.26 -7.14 0.19
N ALA A 40 4.31 -6.76 1.47
CA ALA A 40 5.33 -5.87 2.01
C ALA A 40 6.75 -6.40 1.78
N ARG A 41 6.96 -7.72 1.92
CA ARG A 41 8.25 -8.37 1.65
C ARG A 41 8.70 -8.17 0.21
N GLY A 42 7.78 -8.34 -0.75
CA GLY A 42 8.07 -8.12 -2.17
C GLY A 42 8.39 -6.67 -2.51
N LEU A 43 7.74 -5.71 -1.86
CA LEU A 43 7.98 -4.28 -2.10
C LEU A 43 9.25 -3.75 -1.45
N ALA A 44 9.74 -4.36 -0.37
CA ALA A 44 10.81 -3.82 0.47
C ALA A 44 12.14 -3.55 -0.29
N GLY A 45 12.38 -4.25 -1.39
CA GLY A 45 13.59 -4.10 -2.22
C GLY A 45 13.48 -3.11 -3.37
N LEU A 46 12.28 -2.61 -3.70
CA LEU A 46 12.02 -1.84 -4.92
C LEU A 46 12.41 -0.36 -4.80
N ARG A 47 13.65 -0.06 -4.41
CA ARG A 47 14.11 1.32 -4.13
C ARG A 47 14.07 2.25 -5.35
N SER A 48 14.13 1.70 -6.55
CA SER A 48 14.03 2.44 -7.82
C SER A 48 12.59 2.70 -8.26
N LEU A 49 11.59 2.23 -7.52
CA LEU A 49 10.19 2.36 -7.89
C LEU A 49 9.73 3.82 -7.85
N ALA A 50 9.37 4.35 -9.00
CA ALA A 50 8.84 5.70 -9.17
C ALA A 50 7.30 5.73 -9.16
N LYS A 51 6.65 4.62 -9.55
CA LYS A 51 5.18 4.51 -9.55
C LYS A 51 4.71 3.21 -8.97
N LEU A 52 3.75 3.30 -8.05
CA LEU A 52 3.11 2.15 -7.41
C LEU A 52 1.59 2.30 -7.48
N SER A 53 0.94 1.32 -8.09
CA SER A 53 -0.52 1.14 -8.02
C SER A 53 -0.82 -0.19 -7.34
N LEU A 54 -1.53 -0.14 -6.21
CA LEU A 54 -1.94 -1.32 -5.45
C LEU A 54 -3.45 -1.33 -5.31
N PHE A 55 -4.08 -2.36 -5.87
CA PHE A 55 -5.52 -2.56 -5.73
C PHE A 55 -5.77 -3.69 -4.73
N LEU A 56 -6.31 -3.32 -3.58
CA LEU A 56 -6.66 -4.19 -2.46
C LEU A 56 -8.17 -4.08 -2.13
N GLY A 57 -8.97 -3.57 -3.08
CA GLY A 57 -10.40 -3.34 -2.87
C GLY A 57 -11.18 -4.63 -2.65
N SER A 58 -12.25 -4.59 -1.87
CA SER A 58 -13.11 -5.74 -1.54
C SER A 58 -12.38 -6.90 -0.84
N CYS A 59 -11.20 -6.66 -0.23
CA CYS A 59 -10.54 -7.61 0.65
C CYS A 59 -11.22 -7.59 2.03
N ARG A 60 -12.42 -8.18 2.14
CA ARG A 60 -13.30 -8.04 3.31
C ARG A 60 -12.71 -8.50 4.66
N LYS A 61 -11.66 -9.32 4.65
CA LYS A 61 -10.97 -9.78 5.87
C LYS A 61 -9.71 -8.98 6.18
N LEU A 62 -9.34 -8.00 5.36
CA LEU A 62 -8.13 -7.21 5.54
C LEU A 62 -8.29 -6.32 6.78
N GLU A 63 -7.56 -6.63 7.83
CA GLU A 63 -7.64 -5.93 9.12
C GLU A 63 -6.62 -4.80 9.20
N SER A 64 -5.46 -4.96 8.54
CA SER A 64 -4.34 -4.01 8.60
C SER A 64 -3.55 -3.95 7.30
N ILE A 65 -3.09 -2.73 6.99
CA ILE A 65 -2.16 -2.41 5.90
C ILE A 65 -0.79 -1.93 6.43
N ASP A 66 -0.50 -2.15 7.71
CA ASP A 66 0.68 -1.60 8.37
C ASP A 66 1.97 -2.05 7.68
N ALA A 67 2.06 -3.35 7.34
CA ALA A 67 3.24 -3.90 6.69
C ALA A 67 3.50 -3.26 5.32
N VAL A 68 2.48 -3.15 4.46
CA VAL A 68 2.64 -2.50 3.15
C VAL A 68 2.93 -1.00 3.30
N SER A 69 2.33 -0.34 4.30
CA SER A 69 2.58 1.07 4.60
C SER A 69 4.05 1.31 5.00
N ASP A 70 4.60 0.44 5.84
CA ASP A 70 6.00 0.50 6.25
C ASP A 70 6.94 0.28 5.05
N SER A 71 6.63 -0.66 4.15
CA SER A 71 7.41 -0.87 2.93
C SER A 71 7.31 0.33 1.98
N ILE A 72 6.11 0.88 1.77
CA ILE A 72 5.90 2.08 0.95
C ILE A 72 6.74 3.25 1.46
N SER A 73 6.82 3.46 2.78
CA SER A 73 7.61 4.55 3.39
C SER A 73 9.12 4.48 3.10
N ARG A 74 9.61 3.33 2.62
CA ARG A 74 11.03 3.11 2.26
C ARG A 74 11.30 3.27 0.76
N LEU A 75 10.27 3.48 -0.06
CA LEU A 75 10.39 3.70 -1.50
C LEU A 75 10.80 5.14 -1.77
N SER A 76 12.06 5.47 -1.49
CA SER A 76 12.58 6.86 -1.51
C SER A 76 12.46 7.55 -2.87
N SER A 77 12.38 6.78 -3.97
CA SER A 77 12.21 7.31 -5.33
C SER A 77 10.75 7.38 -5.78
N LEU A 78 9.78 7.04 -4.92
CA LEU A 78 8.38 6.99 -5.30
C LEU A 78 7.84 8.39 -5.58
N GLU A 79 7.38 8.60 -6.80
CA GLU A 79 6.78 9.85 -7.25
C GLU A 79 5.26 9.78 -7.32
N GLU A 80 4.71 8.58 -7.52
CA GLU A 80 3.27 8.36 -7.70
C GLU A 80 2.81 7.14 -6.91
N LEU A 81 1.83 7.35 -6.04
CA LEU A 81 1.16 6.31 -5.27
C LEU A 81 -0.33 6.31 -5.59
N ASP A 82 -0.84 5.16 -6.02
CA ASP A 82 -2.26 4.90 -6.15
C ASP A 82 -2.63 3.67 -5.31
N LEU A 83 -3.46 3.86 -4.29
CA LEU A 83 -3.81 2.81 -3.33
C LEU A 83 -5.32 2.68 -3.23
N HIS A 84 -5.84 1.53 -3.68
CA HIS A 84 -7.27 1.22 -3.63
C HIS A 84 -7.55 0.25 -2.51
N LEU A 85 -8.29 0.70 -1.51
CA LEU A 85 -8.67 -0.06 -0.32
C LEU A 85 -10.19 -0.11 -0.13
N GLY A 86 -10.97 0.34 -1.11
CA GLY A 86 -12.43 0.42 -0.99
C GLY A 86 -13.09 -0.92 -0.63
N CYS A 87 -14.16 -0.90 0.15
CA CYS A 87 -14.90 -2.06 0.64
C CYS A 87 -14.05 -3.08 1.43
N CYS A 88 -13.04 -2.61 2.16
CA CYS A 88 -12.33 -3.40 3.17
C CYS A 88 -13.03 -3.26 4.53
N ASP A 89 -14.14 -3.98 4.71
CA ASP A 89 -15.07 -3.84 5.84
C ASP A 89 -14.41 -3.99 7.25
N GLN A 90 -13.27 -4.70 7.33
CA GLN A 90 -12.53 -4.96 8.57
C GLN A 90 -11.30 -4.05 8.76
N LEU A 91 -10.96 -3.19 7.81
CA LEU A 91 -9.81 -2.30 7.91
C LEU A 91 -10.09 -1.19 8.93
N ARG A 92 -9.33 -1.17 10.02
CA ARG A 92 -9.62 -0.29 11.17
C ARG A 92 -8.82 1.01 11.18
N ARG A 93 -7.63 1.00 10.58
CA ARG A 93 -6.67 2.10 10.66
C ARG A 93 -5.85 2.26 9.38
N VAL A 94 -5.44 3.50 9.14
CA VAL A 94 -4.54 3.92 8.06
C VAL A 94 -3.49 4.92 8.55
N ASP A 95 -3.23 4.93 9.85
CA ASP A 95 -2.30 5.84 10.52
C ASP A 95 -0.86 5.64 10.05
N ARG A 96 -0.40 4.39 9.97
CA ARG A 96 0.94 4.08 9.43
C ARG A 96 1.13 4.54 8.00
N LEU A 97 0.08 4.46 7.18
CA LEU A 97 0.11 4.98 5.81
C LEU A 97 0.34 6.49 5.81
N GLY A 98 -0.39 7.23 6.66
CA GLY A 98 -0.19 8.67 6.83
C GLY A 98 1.22 9.04 7.25
N VAL A 99 1.74 8.40 8.30
CA VAL A 99 3.12 8.60 8.77
C VAL A 99 4.14 8.26 7.69
N GLY A 100 3.89 7.20 6.90
CA GLY A 100 4.75 6.78 5.81
C GLY A 100 4.78 7.76 4.65
N ILE A 101 3.61 8.22 4.21
CA ILE A 101 3.45 9.21 3.12
C ILE A 101 4.19 10.50 3.44
N GLY A 102 4.07 11.00 4.68
CA GLY A 102 4.77 12.23 5.09
C GLY A 102 6.30 12.18 4.98
N LYS A 103 6.89 10.98 4.88
CA LYS A 103 8.33 10.79 4.69
C LYS A 103 8.76 10.76 3.22
N LEU A 104 7.84 10.59 2.28
CA LEU A 104 8.14 10.40 0.86
C LEU A 104 8.40 11.74 0.15
N GLN A 105 9.62 12.24 0.26
CA GLN A 105 10.02 13.56 -0.27
C GLN A 105 9.95 13.68 -1.80
N SER A 106 9.95 12.57 -2.53
CA SER A 106 9.82 12.56 -4.00
C SER A 106 8.38 12.43 -4.48
N LEU A 107 7.41 12.23 -3.59
CA LEU A 107 6.02 11.96 -3.96
C LEU A 107 5.36 13.22 -4.51
N LYS A 108 4.90 13.15 -5.75
CA LYS A 108 4.25 14.24 -6.50
C LYS A 108 2.77 14.01 -6.71
N ARG A 109 2.32 12.75 -6.69
CA ARG A 109 0.92 12.37 -6.82
C ARG A 109 0.56 11.25 -5.87
N VAL A 110 -0.60 11.40 -5.24
CA VAL A 110 -1.15 10.43 -4.32
C VAL A 110 -2.66 10.32 -4.55
N SER A 111 -3.13 9.09 -4.75
CA SER A 111 -4.56 8.76 -4.77
C SER A 111 -4.80 7.63 -3.79
N ILE A 112 -5.81 7.81 -2.93
CA ILE A 112 -6.14 6.86 -1.87
C ILE A 112 -7.65 6.70 -1.84
N HIS A 113 -8.11 5.49 -2.15
CA HIS A 113 -9.53 5.14 -2.25
C HIS A 113 -9.90 4.29 -1.03
N LEU A 114 -10.77 4.82 -0.17
CA LEU A 114 -11.18 4.22 1.12
C LEU A 114 -12.70 4.08 1.23
N GLU A 115 -13.43 4.27 0.13
CA GLU A 115 -14.89 4.19 0.10
C GLU A 115 -15.39 2.83 0.59
N GLY A 116 -16.40 2.82 1.46
CA GLY A 116 -16.98 1.59 1.98
C GLY A 116 -16.12 0.85 3.02
N CYS A 117 -15.01 1.41 3.51
CA CYS A 117 -14.30 0.88 4.68
C CYS A 117 -15.04 1.22 5.99
N SER A 118 -16.10 0.46 6.31
CA SER A 118 -17.01 0.78 7.42
C SER A 118 -16.37 0.80 8.81
N ALA A 119 -15.27 0.07 9.03
CA ALA A 119 -14.56 0.05 10.30
C ALA A 119 -13.51 1.16 10.44
N LEU A 120 -13.24 1.92 9.38
CA LEU A 120 -12.23 2.97 9.38
C LEU A 120 -12.83 4.30 9.86
N THR A 121 -12.41 4.77 11.03
CA THR A 121 -13.02 5.95 11.68
C THR A 121 -12.05 7.12 11.87
N ASP A 122 -10.74 6.87 11.90
CA ASP A 122 -9.72 7.89 12.13
C ASP A 122 -8.82 8.08 10.89
N PHE A 123 -8.71 9.33 10.46
CA PHE A 123 -7.96 9.77 9.29
C PHE A 123 -6.93 10.85 9.64
N SER A 124 -6.74 11.15 10.93
CA SER A 124 -5.94 12.30 11.38
C SER A 124 -4.49 12.22 10.90
N GLU A 125 -3.88 11.04 11.06
CA GLU A 125 -2.53 10.74 10.62
C GLU A 125 -2.38 10.73 9.10
N LEU A 126 -3.39 10.24 8.39
CA LEU A 126 -3.42 10.30 6.93
C LEU A 126 -3.45 11.75 6.43
N ARG A 127 -4.33 12.58 7.01
CA ARG A 127 -4.41 14.02 6.70
C ARG A 127 -3.09 14.72 7.01
N ARG A 128 -2.47 14.42 8.16
CA ARG A 128 -1.17 14.97 8.54
C ARG A 128 -0.10 14.61 7.53
N GLY A 129 0.03 13.34 7.15
CA GLY A 129 0.98 12.88 6.14
C GLY A 129 0.80 13.58 4.80
N LEU A 130 -0.44 13.67 4.31
CA LEU A 130 -0.76 14.35 3.06
C LEU A 130 -0.40 15.85 3.11
N SER A 131 -0.63 16.52 4.25
CA SER A 131 -0.28 17.94 4.42
C SER A 131 1.23 18.25 4.38
N GLN A 132 2.09 17.23 4.54
CA GLN A 132 3.54 17.37 4.46
C GLN A 132 4.09 17.27 3.04
N LEU A 133 3.28 16.84 2.08
CA LEU A 133 3.68 16.74 0.67
C LEU A 133 3.75 18.14 0.07
N SER A 134 4.96 18.70 0.02
CA SER A 134 5.22 19.99 -0.61
C SER A 134 5.14 19.85 -2.13
N GLY A 135 4.15 20.48 -2.76
CA GLY A 135 3.99 20.49 -4.22
C GLY A 135 2.78 19.74 -4.78
N LEU A 136 1.86 19.30 -3.91
CA LEU A 136 0.49 18.93 -4.26
C LEU A 136 -0.48 20.09 -4.06
#